data_AF-A0A9D5MKX6-F1
#
_entry.id   AF-A0A9D5MKX6-F1
#
_cell.length_a   1.000
_cell.length_b   1.000
_cell.length_c   1.000
_cell.angle_alpha   90.00
_cell.angle_beta   90.00
_cell.angle_gamma   90.00
#
_symmetry.space_group_name_H-M   'P 1'
#
loop_
_entity.id
_entity.type
_entity.pdbx_description
1 polymer ?
#
loop_
_entity_poly.entity_id
_entity_poly.type
_entity_poly.pdbx_seq_one_letter_code
_entity_poly.pdbx_strand_id
1 'polypeptide(L)'
;MQVRLCEIVSDVEHINIEEIKKVLDNQKPFKDYAYILHNKDTYSKDDEAKNPNHKAGTLKKAHYHIAIRLEYGTDTKYIANWLGIKENFINRVKGKWVDMLKYLTHENAPTKFQYAEEEVISNYNWKVEKTKAISKSNSEARKIQIINDIVSGDIREFNYHEHITIEEYDKYKKSIDNAFKYRTDIIKGEKRNMECVYITGKSGTGKSTYAKMMCEDKGYSVFVSSGSNDVLDGYAGQDCIILDDLRPSCMGLSDLLKMLDNNTASTVKSRYKNKVLECKLIIVTSVLKIDEFFNGVFKEQKEPIVQLKRRCKLHLRFEQDRYYASLFDDNTGDYSEEFEYVNPVATMYPKIERTEEEKLNYINTLLVSGAELTGKSEAPAPSTETLTPKEQDLQNKVDMLYRHNDLLMNELDKAM
;
A
#
# COMPACT_ATOMS: atom_id res chain seq x y z
N MET A 1 -11.40 42.38 30.22
CA MET A 1 -10.66 41.16 29.80
C MET A 1 -10.40 41.24 28.29
N GLN A 2 -9.19 40.90 27.81
CA GLN A 2 -8.83 41.15 26.40
C GLN A 2 -9.31 40.04 25.43
N VAL A 3 -9.82 40.45 24.27
CA VAL A 3 -10.24 39.57 23.16
C VAL A 3 -9.56 39.98 21.86
N ARG A 4 -9.41 39.02 20.93
CA ARG A 4 -9.00 39.29 19.53
C ARG A 4 -10.11 38.98 18.52
N LEU A 5 -11.05 38.14 18.90
CA LEU A 5 -12.26 37.81 18.15
C LEU A 5 -13.46 38.05 19.05
N CYS A 6 -14.43 38.79 18.56
CA CYS A 6 -15.70 39.00 19.24
C CYS A 6 -16.85 39.07 18.24
N GLU A 7 -18.04 38.81 18.75
CA GLU A 7 -19.29 38.91 18.01
C GLU A 7 -20.19 39.90 18.73
N ILE A 8 -20.93 40.71 17.99
CA ILE A 8 -22.01 41.52 18.53
C ILE A 8 -23.32 40.95 18.01
N VAL A 9 -24.24 40.71 18.93
CA VAL A 9 -25.60 40.27 18.60
C VAL A 9 -26.56 41.28 19.20
N SER A 10 -27.35 41.95 18.37
CA SER A 10 -28.31 42.95 18.85
C SER A 10 -29.48 43.10 17.91
N ASP A 11 -30.68 43.33 18.47
CA ASP A 11 -31.87 43.66 17.70
C ASP A 11 -31.68 45.00 16.97
N VAL A 12 -32.37 45.18 15.84
CA VAL A 12 -32.27 46.39 14.99
C VAL A 12 -32.63 47.68 15.74
N GLU A 13 -33.47 47.60 16.78
CA GLU A 13 -33.90 48.75 17.59
C GLU A 13 -32.80 49.30 18.51
N HIS A 14 -31.77 48.50 18.81
CA HIS A 14 -30.78 48.83 19.84
C HIS A 14 -29.42 49.25 19.27
N ILE A 15 -29.22 49.15 17.95
CA ILE A 15 -27.98 49.57 17.30
C ILE A 15 -28.26 50.31 16.00
N ASN A 16 -27.48 51.37 15.75
CA ASN A 16 -27.41 52.00 14.45
C ASN A 16 -26.24 51.40 13.67
N ILE A 17 -26.54 50.52 12.70
CA ILE A 17 -25.52 49.78 11.95
C ILE A 17 -24.58 50.71 11.16
N GLU A 18 -25.06 51.87 10.71
CA GLU A 18 -24.24 52.84 9.98
C GLU A 18 -23.21 53.52 10.89
N GLU A 19 -23.59 53.85 12.12
CA GLU A 19 -22.67 54.40 13.12
C GLU A 19 -21.64 53.37 13.56
N ILE A 20 -22.09 52.13 13.82
CA ILE A 20 -21.20 50.99 14.11
C ILE A 20 -20.19 50.84 12.98
N LYS A 21 -20.65 50.81 11.73
CA LYS A 21 -19.77 50.67 10.56
C LYS A 21 -18.75 51.80 10.48
N LYS A 22 -19.15 53.06 10.69
CA LYS A 22 -18.22 54.21 10.70
C LYS A 22 -17.11 54.03 11.72
N VAL A 23 -17.43 53.53 12.92
CA VAL A 23 -16.42 53.26 13.95
C VAL A 23 -15.51 52.10 13.51
N LEU A 24 -16.08 51.00 13.02
CA LEU A 24 -15.32 49.83 12.57
C LEU A 24 -14.35 50.17 11.41
N ASP A 25 -14.72 51.08 10.51
CA ASP A 25 -13.90 51.47 9.36
C ASP A 25 -12.76 52.44 9.74
N ASN A 26 -12.94 53.27 10.77
CA ASN A 26 -12.04 54.40 11.05
C ASN A 26 -11.24 54.27 12.35
N GLN A 27 -11.54 53.27 13.18
CA GLN A 27 -10.94 53.15 14.50
C GLN A 27 -10.12 51.86 14.66
N LYS A 28 -8.87 52.01 15.13
CA LYS A 28 -8.11 50.86 15.63
C LYS A 28 -8.70 50.40 16.98
N PRO A 29 -8.77 49.08 17.25
CA PRO A 29 -8.07 47.98 16.58
C PRO A 29 -8.91 47.14 15.61
N PHE A 30 -10.04 47.67 15.12
CA PHE A 30 -10.90 46.95 14.19
C PHE A 30 -10.15 46.68 12.89
N LYS A 31 -9.95 45.40 12.56
CA LYS A 31 -9.18 44.99 11.39
C LYS A 31 -10.12 44.46 10.32
N ASP A 32 -10.84 43.39 10.63
CA ASP A 32 -11.77 42.75 9.71
C ASP A 32 -13.12 42.60 10.39
N TYR A 33 -14.19 42.87 9.67
CA TYR A 33 -15.54 42.62 10.16
C TYR A 33 -16.44 42.14 9.03
N ALA A 34 -17.46 41.36 9.41
CA ALA A 34 -18.53 40.94 8.53
C ALA A 34 -19.83 40.91 9.34
N TYR A 35 -20.92 41.36 8.75
CA TYR A 35 -22.22 41.36 9.42
C TYR A 35 -23.37 41.08 8.46
N ILE A 36 -24.49 40.65 9.03
CA ILE A 36 -25.72 40.33 8.32
C ILE A 36 -26.92 40.61 9.23
N LEU A 37 -28.05 40.94 8.61
CA LEU A 37 -29.35 41.04 9.28
C LEU A 37 -30.04 39.68 9.26
N HIS A 38 -30.21 39.06 10.43
CA HIS A 38 -31.04 37.87 10.57
C HIS A 38 -32.49 38.27 10.81
N ASN A 39 -33.33 38.15 9.79
CA ASN A 39 -34.76 38.46 9.82
C ASN A 39 -35.69 37.29 9.47
N LYS A 40 -35.13 36.11 9.21
CA LYS A 40 -35.84 34.88 8.81
C LYS A 40 -35.67 33.74 9.82
N ASP A 41 -35.01 34.00 10.95
CA ASP A 41 -34.80 33.02 12.00
C ASP A 41 -36.10 32.68 12.71
N THR A 42 -36.32 31.41 13.00
CA THR A 42 -37.48 30.94 13.78
C THR A 42 -37.06 30.36 15.11
N TYR A 43 -37.92 30.49 16.12
CA TYR A 43 -37.75 29.83 17.40
C TYR A 43 -37.82 28.31 17.24
N SER A 44 -36.91 27.61 17.93
CA SER A 44 -36.89 26.15 18.00
C SER A 44 -37.76 25.64 19.15
N LYS A 45 -38.04 24.32 19.18
CA LYS A 45 -38.70 23.69 20.34
C LYS A 45 -37.92 23.88 21.64
N ASP A 46 -36.59 23.93 21.56
CA ASP A 46 -35.73 24.20 22.72
C ASP A 46 -35.84 25.65 23.20
N ASP A 47 -36.06 26.60 22.28
CA ASP A 47 -36.31 27.99 22.64
C ASP A 47 -37.64 28.14 23.39
N GLU A 48 -38.68 27.43 22.94
CA GLU A 48 -40.01 27.39 23.58
C GLU A 48 -39.95 26.76 24.98
N ALA A 49 -39.18 25.67 25.14
CA ALA A 49 -38.97 25.03 26.43
C ALA A 49 -38.27 25.95 27.46
N LYS A 50 -37.37 26.83 26.99
CA LYS A 50 -36.69 27.82 27.83
C LYS A 50 -37.55 29.04 28.14
N ASN A 51 -38.39 29.46 27.18
CA ASN A 51 -39.28 30.58 27.33
C ASN A 51 -40.60 30.29 26.59
N PRO A 52 -41.72 30.08 27.31
CA PRO A 52 -43.02 29.79 26.69
C PRO A 52 -43.52 30.87 25.71
N ASN A 53 -42.97 32.10 25.77
CA ASN A 53 -43.29 33.15 24.82
C ASN A 53 -42.59 32.99 23.46
N HIS A 54 -41.56 32.14 23.36
CA HIS A 54 -40.78 31.86 22.15
C HIS A 54 -41.34 30.62 21.42
N LYS A 55 -42.56 30.74 20.90
CA LYS A 55 -43.27 29.61 20.27
C LYS A 55 -42.51 29.03 19.08
N ALA A 56 -42.30 27.72 19.05
CA ALA A 56 -41.54 27.08 17.98
C ALA A 56 -42.17 27.34 16.60
N GLY A 57 -41.32 27.63 15.60
CA GLY A 57 -41.74 27.97 14.24
C GLY A 57 -42.15 29.43 14.03
N THR A 58 -42.28 30.24 15.09
CA THR A 58 -42.51 31.69 14.94
C THR A 58 -41.20 32.44 14.72
N LEU A 59 -41.26 33.58 14.02
CA LEU A 59 -40.08 34.39 13.70
C LEU A 59 -39.49 35.05 14.95
N LYS A 60 -38.17 35.01 15.05
CA LYS A 60 -37.40 35.81 16.02
C LYS A 60 -37.44 37.28 15.61
N LYS A 61 -37.20 38.18 16.57
CA LYS A 61 -36.95 39.58 16.27
C LYS A 61 -35.76 39.71 15.32
N ALA A 62 -35.86 40.65 14.38
CA ALA A 62 -34.76 40.93 13.48
C ALA A 62 -33.55 41.44 14.27
N HIS A 63 -32.39 40.82 14.06
CA HIS A 63 -31.17 41.12 14.80
C HIS A 63 -29.95 41.03 13.90
N TYR A 64 -28.93 41.82 14.20
CA TYR A 64 -27.65 41.77 13.53
C TYR A 64 -26.71 40.79 14.24
N HIS A 65 -26.02 39.98 13.44
CA HIS A 65 -24.78 39.33 13.84
C HIS A 65 -23.61 40.09 13.22
N ILE A 66 -22.68 40.58 14.05
CA ILE A 66 -21.49 41.32 13.62
C ILE A 66 -20.26 40.58 14.13
N ALA A 67 -19.59 39.86 13.23
CA ALA A 67 -18.31 39.21 13.51
C ALA A 67 -17.18 40.23 13.40
N ILE A 68 -16.29 40.30 14.39
CA ILE A 68 -15.18 41.26 14.44
C ILE A 68 -13.87 40.56 14.78
N ARG A 69 -12.84 40.82 13.97
CA ARG A 69 -11.44 40.45 14.19
C ARG A 69 -10.60 41.70 14.44
N LEU A 70 -9.89 41.70 15.55
CA LEU A 70 -9.06 42.81 15.99
C LEU A 70 -7.58 42.59 15.64
N GLU A 71 -6.86 43.67 15.39
CA GLU A 71 -5.41 43.66 15.13
C GLU A 71 -4.62 43.14 16.35
N TYR A 72 -5.08 43.48 17.56
CA TYR A 72 -4.46 43.08 18.82
C TYR A 72 -5.51 42.91 19.94
N GLY A 73 -5.07 42.28 21.05
CA GLY A 73 -5.93 41.95 22.18
C GLY A 73 -6.45 43.22 22.86
N THR A 74 -7.78 43.35 22.96
CA THR A 74 -8.44 44.57 23.42
C THR A 74 -9.56 44.26 24.40
N ASP A 75 -9.71 45.09 25.43
CA ASP A 75 -10.76 44.92 26.43
C ASP A 75 -12.15 45.18 25.86
N THR A 76 -13.12 44.31 26.18
CA THR A 76 -14.52 44.43 25.76
C THR A 76 -15.13 45.77 26.19
N LYS A 77 -14.71 46.31 27.33
CA LYS A 77 -15.13 47.64 27.79
C LYS A 77 -14.79 48.76 26.81
N TYR A 78 -13.59 48.75 26.22
CA TYR A 78 -13.19 49.77 25.25
C TYR A 78 -13.92 49.60 23.92
N ILE A 79 -14.08 48.35 23.47
CA ILE A 79 -14.84 48.02 22.26
C ILE A 79 -16.28 48.54 22.40
N ALA A 80 -16.94 48.27 23.53
CA ALA A 80 -18.29 48.73 23.82
C ALA A 80 -18.40 50.26 23.77
N ASN A 81 -17.46 50.94 24.43
CA ASN A 81 -17.43 52.40 24.48
C ASN A 81 -17.26 53.04 23.10
N TRP A 82 -16.36 52.53 22.27
CA TRP A 82 -16.15 53.06 20.91
C TRP A 82 -17.35 52.83 20.00
N LEU A 83 -18.00 51.68 20.12
CA LEU A 83 -19.18 51.33 19.35
C LEU A 83 -20.47 51.96 19.88
N GLY A 84 -20.44 52.65 21.03
CA GLY A 84 -21.63 53.24 21.63
C GLY A 84 -22.66 52.22 22.13
N ILE A 85 -22.24 50.99 22.43
CA ILE A 85 -23.10 49.90 22.89
C ILE A 85 -22.78 49.48 24.32
N LYS A 86 -23.70 48.76 24.96
CA LYS A 86 -23.42 48.14 26.26
C LYS A 86 -22.56 46.90 26.10
N GLU A 87 -21.68 46.66 27.06
CA GLU A 87 -20.72 45.54 27.02
C GLU A 87 -21.39 44.16 26.93
N ASN A 88 -22.62 44.01 27.46
CA ASN A 88 -23.37 42.74 27.42
C ASN A 88 -23.81 42.32 26.01
N PHE A 89 -23.72 43.19 25.00
CA PHE A 89 -23.96 42.83 23.60
C PHE A 89 -22.74 42.20 22.92
N ILE A 90 -21.57 42.26 23.57
CA ILE A 90 -20.31 41.73 23.03
C ILE A 90 -20.08 40.32 23.55
N ASN A 91 -20.18 39.35 22.66
CA ASN A 91 -19.88 37.95 22.93
C ASN A 91 -18.42 37.63 22.58
N ARG A 92 -17.75 36.95 23.51
CA ARG A 92 -16.39 36.45 23.28
C ARG A 92 -16.44 35.18 22.44
N VAL A 93 -15.63 35.12 21.38
CA VAL A 93 -15.50 33.92 20.56
C VAL A 93 -14.21 33.16 20.89
N LYS A 94 -14.34 31.85 21.14
CA LYS A 94 -13.22 30.92 21.37
C LYS A 94 -12.84 30.09 20.14
N GLY A 95 -13.66 30.13 19.09
CA GLY A 95 -13.48 29.37 17.85
C GLY A 95 -12.57 30.04 16.82
N LYS A 96 -12.57 29.50 15.59
CA LYS A 96 -11.83 30.11 14.47
C LYS A 96 -12.67 31.22 13.84
N TRP A 97 -11.99 32.19 13.25
CA TRP A 97 -12.64 33.26 12.51
C TRP A 97 -13.59 32.74 11.41
N VAL A 98 -13.19 31.70 10.69
CA VAL A 98 -14.00 31.08 9.63
C VAL A 98 -15.30 30.47 10.17
N ASP A 99 -15.30 29.98 11.40
CA ASP A 99 -16.52 29.45 12.03
C ASP A 99 -17.54 30.57 12.29
N MET A 100 -17.06 31.76 12.64
CA MET A 100 -17.90 32.96 12.78
C MET A 100 -18.51 33.36 11.43
N LEU A 101 -17.69 33.37 10.37
CA LEU A 101 -18.15 33.71 9.01
C LEU A 101 -19.22 32.72 8.50
N LYS A 102 -19.05 31.42 8.77
CA LYS A 102 -20.04 30.39 8.44
C LYS A 102 -21.33 30.54 9.23
N TYR A 103 -21.24 31.04 10.46
CA TYR A 103 -22.40 31.26 11.31
C TYR A 103 -23.28 32.41 10.81
N LEU A 104 -22.69 33.44 10.19
CA LEU A 104 -23.46 34.55 9.57
C LEU A 104 -24.46 34.04 8.51
N THR A 105 -24.12 32.99 7.75
CA THR A 105 -25.05 32.41 6.78
C THR A 105 -25.74 31.14 7.28
N HIS A 106 -25.53 30.77 8.55
CA HIS A 106 -25.94 29.51 9.17
C HIS A 106 -25.44 28.22 8.49
N GLU A 107 -24.35 28.27 7.72
CA GLU A 107 -23.79 27.08 7.04
C GLU A 107 -23.36 26.00 8.04
N ASN A 108 -22.94 26.40 9.25
CA ASN A 108 -22.59 25.48 10.34
C ASN A 108 -23.79 25.08 11.22
N ALA A 109 -25.00 25.55 10.91
CA ALA A 109 -26.24 25.23 11.63
C ALA A 109 -27.35 24.86 10.62
N PRO A 110 -27.30 23.65 10.01
CA PRO A 110 -28.19 23.25 8.91
C PRO A 110 -29.69 23.26 9.26
N THR A 111 -30.02 23.20 10.55
CA THR A 111 -31.40 23.23 11.06
C THR A 111 -32.01 24.63 11.09
N LYS A 112 -31.19 25.68 10.91
CA LYS A 112 -31.63 27.08 10.85
C LYS A 112 -31.81 27.54 9.40
N PHE A 113 -32.53 28.64 9.24
CA PHE A 113 -32.66 29.30 7.94
C PHE A 113 -31.28 29.66 7.37
N GLN A 114 -31.01 29.27 6.12
CA GLN A 114 -29.75 29.52 5.43
C GLN A 114 -29.83 30.84 4.67
N TYR A 115 -29.02 31.82 5.08
CA TYR A 115 -28.96 33.13 4.42
C TYR A 115 -28.03 33.09 3.20
N ALA A 116 -28.29 33.97 2.23
CA ALA A 116 -27.45 34.06 1.04
C ALA A 116 -26.12 34.77 1.39
N GLU A 117 -25.01 34.36 0.77
CA GLU A 117 -23.72 34.98 1.06
C GLU A 117 -23.67 36.46 0.63
N GLU A 118 -24.52 36.85 -0.31
CA GLU A 118 -24.68 38.22 -0.81
C GLU A 118 -25.36 39.14 0.22
N GLU A 119 -26.07 38.58 1.20
CA GLU A 119 -26.68 39.33 2.30
C GLU A 119 -25.64 39.73 3.37
N VAL A 120 -24.40 39.21 3.29
CA VAL A 120 -23.31 39.54 4.21
C VAL A 120 -22.53 40.76 3.74
N ILE A 121 -22.47 41.80 4.57
CA ILE A 121 -21.68 43.02 4.34
C ILE A 121 -20.35 42.88 5.10
N SER A 122 -19.23 43.19 4.44
CA SER A 122 -17.88 43.03 4.99
C SER A 122 -16.93 44.11 4.47
N ASN A 123 -15.91 44.46 5.26
CA ASN A 123 -14.83 45.36 4.81
C ASN A 123 -13.73 44.67 4.01
N TYR A 124 -13.80 43.35 3.84
CA TYR A 124 -12.82 42.55 3.11
C TYR A 124 -13.47 41.36 2.39
N ASN A 125 -12.70 40.71 1.50
CA ASN A 125 -13.19 39.54 0.75
C ASN A 125 -13.14 38.25 1.59
N TRP A 126 -14.16 38.08 2.44
CA TRP A 126 -14.30 36.95 3.36
C TRP A 126 -14.52 35.61 2.65
N LYS A 127 -15.14 35.62 1.46
CA LYS A 127 -15.38 34.42 0.63
C LYS A 127 -14.07 33.72 0.24
N VAL A 128 -13.03 34.48 -0.10
CA VAL A 128 -11.70 33.94 -0.43
C VAL A 128 -11.05 33.30 0.80
N GLU A 129 -11.15 33.92 1.98
CA GLU A 129 -10.57 33.38 3.21
C GLU A 129 -11.27 32.08 3.65
N LYS A 130 -12.61 32.05 3.57
CA LYS A 130 -13.43 30.86 3.82
C LYS A 130 -13.04 29.71 2.89
N THR A 131 -12.93 29.98 1.59
CA THR A 131 -12.54 28.97 0.59
C THR A 131 -11.15 28.40 0.86
N LYS A 132 -10.17 29.24 1.22
CA LYS A 132 -8.81 28.81 1.59
C LYS A 132 -8.79 27.93 2.84
N ALA A 133 -9.63 28.22 3.82
CA ALA A 133 -9.70 27.42 5.03
C ALA A 133 -10.33 26.04 4.78
N ILE A 134 -11.37 25.98 3.94
CA ILE A 134 -12.00 24.73 3.51
C ILE A 134 -10.98 23.87 2.75
N SER A 135 -10.28 24.43 1.76
CA SER A 135 -9.29 23.69 0.98
C SER A 135 -8.15 23.16 1.85
N LYS A 136 -7.68 23.97 2.82
CA LYS A 136 -6.69 23.53 3.82
C LYS A 136 -7.21 22.36 4.66
N SER A 137 -8.44 22.46 5.18
CA SER A 137 -9.05 21.38 5.96
C SER A 137 -9.19 20.09 5.16
N ASN A 138 -9.67 20.17 3.91
CA ASN A 138 -9.79 19.01 3.02
C ASN A 138 -8.43 18.38 2.73
N SER A 139 -7.39 19.20 2.54
CA SER A 139 -6.04 18.69 2.29
C SER A 139 -5.45 17.95 3.50
N GLU A 140 -5.71 18.43 4.73
CA GLU A 140 -5.30 17.72 5.95
C GLU A 140 -6.11 16.43 6.15
N ALA A 141 -7.42 16.46 5.90
CA ALA A 141 -8.27 15.27 5.98
C ALA A 141 -7.79 14.19 4.98
N ARG A 142 -7.48 14.58 3.73
CA ARG A 142 -6.94 13.69 2.71
C ARG A 142 -5.59 13.11 3.10
N LYS A 143 -4.69 13.93 3.65
CA LYS A 143 -3.40 13.46 4.17
C LYS A 143 -3.59 12.41 5.29
N ILE A 144 -4.49 12.66 6.24
CA ILE A 144 -4.78 11.72 7.33
C ILE A 144 -5.37 10.42 6.77
N GLN A 145 -6.26 10.51 5.78
CA GLN A 145 -6.80 9.35 5.08
C GLN A 145 -5.69 8.50 4.47
N ILE A 146 -4.79 9.09 3.67
CA ILE A 146 -3.66 8.37 3.05
C ILE A 146 -2.81 7.66 4.13
N ILE A 147 -2.52 8.33 5.24
CA ILE A 147 -1.76 7.73 6.34
C ILE A 147 -2.49 6.50 6.92
N ASN A 148 -3.79 6.63 7.17
CA ASN A 148 -4.59 5.53 7.73
C ASN A 148 -4.69 4.36 6.75
N ASP A 149 -4.91 4.61 5.46
CA ASP A 149 -5.00 3.58 4.41
C ASP A 149 -3.66 2.83 4.24
N ILE A 150 -2.52 3.50 4.45
CA ILE A 150 -1.21 2.84 4.53
C ILE A 150 -1.12 1.97 5.79
N VAL A 151 -1.52 2.50 6.95
CA VAL A 151 -1.42 1.77 8.23
C VAL A 151 -2.40 0.60 8.31
N SER A 152 -3.56 0.65 7.65
CA SER A 152 -4.49 -0.49 7.51
C SER A 152 -3.96 -1.53 6.52
N GLY A 153 -3.31 -1.08 5.45
CA GLY A 153 -2.71 -1.96 4.43
C GLY A 153 -3.49 -2.02 3.14
N ASP A 154 -4.45 -1.11 2.98
CA ASP A 154 -5.15 -0.85 1.72
C ASP A 154 -4.19 -0.24 0.70
N ILE A 155 -3.27 0.63 1.18
CA ILE A 155 -2.15 1.16 0.41
C ILE A 155 -0.84 0.48 0.85
N ARG A 156 -0.17 -0.19 -0.08
CA ARG A 156 1.14 -0.82 0.09
C ARG A 156 2.14 -0.29 -0.95
N GLU A 157 3.42 -0.65 -0.81
CA GLU A 157 4.46 -0.16 -1.71
C GLU A 157 4.24 -0.57 -3.18
N PHE A 158 3.50 -1.65 -3.45
CA PHE A 158 3.24 -2.08 -4.83
C PHE A 158 2.10 -1.30 -5.52
N ASN A 159 1.10 -0.80 -4.79
CA ASN A 159 -0.11 -0.18 -5.37
C ASN A 159 -0.29 1.31 -5.03
N TYR A 160 0.62 1.94 -4.27
CA TYR A 160 0.43 3.34 -3.84
C TYR A 160 0.15 4.33 -4.98
N HIS A 161 0.71 4.08 -6.16
CA HIS A 161 0.53 4.90 -7.35
C HIS A 161 -0.90 4.88 -7.91
N GLU A 162 -1.72 3.89 -7.52
CA GLU A 162 -3.14 3.81 -7.87
C GLU A 162 -4.01 4.67 -6.95
N HIS A 163 -3.52 4.98 -5.74
CA HIS A 163 -4.29 5.66 -4.69
C HIS A 163 -3.81 7.07 -4.37
N ILE A 164 -2.57 7.41 -4.74
CA ILE A 164 -1.91 8.67 -4.42
C ILE A 164 -1.45 9.33 -5.71
N THR A 165 -1.96 10.53 -5.98
CA THR A 165 -1.52 11.33 -7.14
C THR A 165 -0.09 11.82 -6.97
N ILE A 166 0.57 12.21 -8.07
CA ILE A 166 1.95 12.70 -8.01
C ILE A 166 2.07 13.97 -7.16
N GLU A 167 1.06 14.85 -7.22
CA GLU A 167 1.00 16.08 -6.43
C GLU A 167 0.83 15.78 -4.93
N GLU A 168 -0.01 14.82 -4.56
CA GLU A 168 -0.16 14.37 -3.18
C GLU A 168 1.11 13.69 -2.66
N TYR A 169 1.74 12.88 -3.50
CA TYR A 169 2.96 12.17 -3.16
C TYR A 169 4.11 13.15 -2.86
N ASP A 170 4.32 14.15 -3.71
CA ASP A 170 5.34 15.18 -3.48
C ASP A 170 5.00 16.01 -2.23
N LYS A 171 3.76 16.49 -2.13
CA LYS A 171 3.30 17.34 -1.02
C LYS A 171 3.36 16.64 0.34
N TYR A 172 3.06 15.35 0.41
CA TYR A 172 2.98 14.58 1.67
C TYR A 172 4.09 13.55 1.84
N LYS A 173 5.15 13.59 1.02
CA LYS A 173 6.24 12.60 0.96
C LYS A 173 6.71 12.12 2.32
N LYS A 174 7.09 13.03 3.20
CA LYS A 174 7.59 12.73 4.55
C LYS A 174 6.56 11.96 5.39
N SER A 175 5.29 12.31 5.30
CA SER A 175 4.22 11.64 6.04
C SER A 175 3.94 10.24 5.49
N ILE A 176 3.97 10.08 4.16
CA ILE A 176 3.83 8.79 3.48
C ILE A 176 4.99 7.85 3.87
N ASP A 177 6.22 8.32 3.79
CA ASP A 177 7.41 7.53 4.16
C ASP A 177 7.38 7.08 5.63
N ASN A 178 6.98 7.99 6.52
CA ASN A 178 6.81 7.68 7.93
C ASN A 178 5.69 6.66 8.16
N ALA A 179 4.59 6.74 7.41
CA ALA A 179 3.48 5.80 7.51
C ALA A 179 3.89 4.39 7.07
N PHE A 180 4.60 4.25 5.94
CA PHE A 180 5.13 2.96 5.48
C PHE A 180 6.12 2.35 6.48
N LYS A 181 7.00 3.19 7.04
CA LYS A 181 7.93 2.75 8.10
C LYS A 181 7.17 2.27 9.34
N TYR A 182 6.19 3.04 9.79
CA TYR A 182 5.37 2.70 10.96
C TYR A 182 4.61 1.39 10.75
N ARG A 183 3.97 1.19 9.58
CA ARG A 183 3.35 -0.07 9.19
C ARG A 183 4.33 -1.24 9.28
N THR A 184 5.51 -1.07 8.66
CA THR A 184 6.55 -2.11 8.64
C THR A 184 6.93 -2.53 10.06
N ASP A 185 6.99 -1.60 11.01
CA ASP A 185 7.33 -1.89 12.40
C ASP A 185 6.18 -2.58 13.17
N ILE A 186 4.92 -2.31 12.82
CA ILE A 186 3.77 -3.09 13.32
C ILE A 186 3.87 -4.55 12.88
N ILE A 187 4.06 -4.79 11.58
CA ILE A 187 4.08 -6.15 11.00
C ILE A 187 5.23 -6.98 11.57
N LYS A 188 6.39 -6.38 11.87
CA LYS A 188 7.51 -7.09 12.52
C LYS A 188 7.14 -7.66 13.89
N GLY A 189 6.19 -7.05 14.59
CA GLY A 189 5.74 -7.48 15.91
C GLY A 189 4.65 -8.55 15.89
N GLU A 190 4.06 -8.85 14.73
CA GLU A 190 2.92 -9.75 14.59
C GLU A 190 3.33 -11.16 14.17
N LYS A 191 2.50 -12.15 14.52
CA LYS A 191 2.65 -13.52 14.01
C LYS A 191 2.22 -13.55 12.55
N ARG A 192 3.00 -14.22 11.71
CA ARG A 192 2.65 -14.42 10.30
C ARG A 192 1.53 -15.43 10.18
N ASN A 193 0.60 -15.15 9.27
CA ASN A 193 -0.41 -16.09 8.83
C ASN A 193 -0.29 -16.27 7.32
N MET A 194 0.52 -17.24 6.92
CA MET A 194 0.87 -17.50 5.54
C MET A 194 0.78 -18.99 5.25
N GLU A 195 0.36 -19.33 4.04
CA GLU A 195 0.42 -20.70 3.52
C GLU A 195 1.57 -20.86 2.53
N CYS A 196 2.17 -22.04 2.47
CA CYS A 196 3.17 -22.37 1.47
C CYS A 196 2.72 -23.57 0.65
N VAL A 197 2.87 -23.45 -0.67
CA VAL A 197 2.57 -24.49 -1.66
C VAL A 197 3.86 -24.84 -2.37
N TYR A 198 4.16 -26.14 -2.50
CA TYR A 198 5.28 -26.62 -3.31
C TYR A 198 4.76 -27.30 -4.57
N ILE A 199 5.10 -26.76 -5.73
CA ILE A 199 4.72 -27.28 -7.04
C ILE A 199 5.94 -27.90 -7.71
N THR A 200 5.92 -29.20 -7.91
CA THR A 200 6.95 -29.96 -8.62
C THR A 200 6.46 -30.48 -9.97
N GLY A 201 7.36 -30.84 -10.88
CA GLY A 201 7.04 -31.42 -12.18
C GLY A 201 8.03 -31.06 -13.27
N LYS A 202 8.03 -31.83 -14.35
CA LYS A 202 8.95 -31.62 -15.49
C LYS A 202 8.84 -30.21 -16.08
N SER A 203 9.86 -29.78 -16.81
CA SER A 203 9.77 -28.52 -17.56
C SER A 203 8.61 -28.57 -18.56
N GLY A 204 7.89 -27.45 -18.72
CA GLY A 204 6.77 -27.35 -19.66
C GLY A 204 5.43 -27.96 -19.20
N THR A 205 5.29 -28.40 -17.95
CA THR A 205 4.01 -28.93 -17.42
C THR A 205 3.04 -27.85 -16.91
N GLY A 206 3.43 -26.57 -16.94
CA GLY A 206 2.54 -25.45 -16.59
C GLY A 206 2.59 -24.96 -15.13
N LYS A 207 3.57 -25.39 -14.32
CA LYS A 207 3.71 -25.03 -12.89
C LYS A 207 3.57 -23.52 -12.61
N SER A 208 4.37 -22.70 -13.29
CA SER A 208 4.42 -21.24 -13.10
C SER A 208 3.11 -20.56 -13.54
N THR A 209 2.48 -21.09 -14.59
CA THR A 209 1.16 -20.62 -15.06
C THR A 209 0.08 -20.96 -14.03
N TYR A 210 0.06 -22.18 -13.53
CA TYR A 210 -0.90 -22.60 -12.51
C TYR A 210 -0.74 -21.82 -11.20
N ALA A 211 0.50 -21.54 -10.80
CA ALA A 211 0.78 -20.68 -9.64
C ALA A 211 0.14 -19.28 -9.79
N LYS A 212 0.24 -18.67 -10.98
CA LYS A 212 -0.40 -17.37 -11.27
C LYS A 212 -1.93 -17.47 -11.28
N MET A 213 -2.49 -18.52 -11.87
CA MET A 213 -3.95 -18.76 -11.85
C MET A 213 -4.48 -18.91 -10.43
N MET A 214 -3.77 -19.64 -9.57
CA MET A 214 -4.15 -19.79 -8.15
C MET A 214 -4.22 -18.45 -7.42
N CYS A 215 -3.32 -17.51 -7.76
CA CYS A 215 -3.34 -16.17 -7.17
C CYS A 215 -4.48 -15.33 -7.72
N GLU A 216 -4.75 -15.41 -9.03
CA GLU A 216 -5.85 -14.69 -9.68
C GLU A 216 -7.21 -15.12 -9.12
N ASP A 217 -7.45 -16.42 -8.97
CA ASP A 217 -8.67 -16.97 -8.37
C ASP A 217 -8.87 -16.50 -6.91
N LYS A 218 -7.78 -16.26 -6.18
CA LYS A 218 -7.80 -15.73 -4.80
C LYS A 218 -7.88 -14.20 -4.74
N GLY A 219 -7.77 -13.51 -5.87
CA GLY A 219 -7.66 -12.04 -5.92
C GLY A 219 -6.40 -11.51 -5.24
N TYR A 220 -5.31 -12.29 -5.26
CA TYR A 220 -4.05 -11.94 -4.61
C TYR A 220 -3.14 -11.17 -5.57
N SER A 221 -2.57 -10.07 -5.08
CA SER A 221 -1.46 -9.39 -5.76
C SER A 221 -0.22 -10.30 -5.78
N VAL A 222 0.52 -10.33 -6.89
CA VAL A 222 1.59 -11.32 -7.11
C VAL A 222 2.93 -10.65 -7.31
N PHE A 223 3.94 -11.14 -6.58
CA PHE A 223 5.36 -10.90 -6.86
C PHE A 223 5.99 -12.21 -7.35
N VAL A 224 6.62 -12.19 -8.52
CA VAL A 224 7.32 -13.36 -9.08
C VAL A 224 8.82 -13.14 -8.95
N SER A 225 9.46 -14.02 -8.20
CA SER A 225 10.90 -14.06 -8.05
C SER A 225 11.53 -14.89 -9.16
N SER A 226 12.48 -14.31 -9.88
CA SER A 226 13.36 -15.04 -10.80
C SER A 226 14.51 -15.69 -10.03
N GLY A 227 14.86 -16.94 -10.35
CA GLY A 227 15.89 -17.77 -9.71
C GLY A 227 17.33 -17.23 -9.76
N SER A 228 17.56 -16.08 -9.15
CA SER A 228 18.84 -15.42 -8.95
C SER A 228 19.22 -15.42 -7.46
N ASN A 229 20.43 -14.96 -7.14
CA ASN A 229 20.91 -14.88 -5.75
C ASN A 229 20.12 -13.91 -4.85
N ASP A 230 19.20 -13.11 -5.40
CA ASP A 230 18.33 -12.22 -4.62
C ASP A 230 16.85 -12.46 -4.91
N VAL A 231 16.27 -13.32 -4.10
CA VAL A 231 14.93 -13.87 -4.31
C VAL A 231 13.83 -12.85 -4.00
N LEU A 232 14.12 -11.79 -3.24
CA LEU A 232 13.12 -10.82 -2.77
C LEU A 232 13.38 -9.38 -3.23
N ASP A 233 14.32 -9.18 -4.17
CA ASP A 233 14.56 -7.87 -4.75
C ASP A 233 13.33 -7.40 -5.54
N GLY A 234 12.77 -6.26 -5.17
CA GLY A 234 11.50 -5.75 -5.73
C GLY A 234 10.22 -6.18 -5.02
N TYR A 235 10.27 -7.06 -4.00
CA TYR A 235 9.09 -7.35 -3.18
C TYR A 235 8.64 -6.08 -2.42
N ALA A 236 7.37 -5.73 -2.58
CA ALA A 236 6.77 -4.46 -2.18
C ALA A 236 5.42 -4.65 -1.43
N GLY A 237 5.25 -5.81 -0.78
CA GLY A 237 4.07 -6.09 0.06
C GLY A 237 2.92 -6.81 -0.65
N GLN A 238 3.18 -7.46 -1.79
CA GLN A 238 2.19 -8.27 -2.50
C GLN A 238 1.67 -9.43 -1.64
N ASP A 239 0.42 -9.85 -1.85
CA ASP A 239 -0.23 -10.90 -1.07
C ASP A 239 0.36 -12.29 -1.34
N CYS A 240 0.92 -12.51 -2.54
CA CYS A 240 1.56 -13.77 -2.91
C CYS A 240 2.98 -13.56 -3.45
N ILE A 241 3.89 -14.44 -3.03
CA ILE A 241 5.24 -14.56 -3.58
C ILE A 241 5.34 -15.89 -4.33
N ILE A 242 5.69 -15.84 -5.62
CA ILE A 242 5.99 -17.03 -6.42
C ILE A 242 7.51 -17.11 -6.55
N LEU A 243 8.10 -18.14 -5.96
CA LEU A 243 9.50 -18.51 -6.10
C LEU A 243 9.63 -19.42 -7.31
N ASP A 244 9.81 -18.81 -8.48
CA ASP A 244 9.70 -19.52 -9.75
C ASP A 244 11.01 -20.19 -10.15
N ASP A 245 10.91 -21.45 -10.58
CA ASP A 245 12.03 -22.34 -10.93
C ASP A 245 13.13 -22.36 -9.87
N LEU A 246 12.74 -22.50 -8.59
CA LEU A 246 13.68 -22.50 -7.48
C LEU A 246 14.61 -23.71 -7.56
N ARG A 247 15.92 -23.43 -7.51
CA ARG A 247 16.99 -24.45 -7.52
C ARG A 247 17.74 -24.46 -6.19
N PRO A 248 18.33 -25.60 -5.78
CA PRO A 248 19.13 -25.70 -4.56
C PRO A 248 20.26 -24.66 -4.45
N SER A 249 20.80 -24.20 -5.58
CA SER A 249 21.86 -23.21 -5.63
C SER A 249 21.40 -21.76 -5.43
N CYS A 250 20.10 -21.46 -5.50
CA CYS A 250 19.60 -20.08 -5.51
C CYS A 250 19.63 -19.40 -4.14
N MET A 251 19.44 -20.16 -3.05
CA MET A 251 19.48 -19.62 -1.69
C MET A 251 19.82 -20.69 -0.66
N GLY A 252 20.43 -20.29 0.46
CA GLY A 252 20.67 -21.21 1.58
C GLY A 252 19.36 -21.64 2.24
N LEU A 253 19.24 -22.91 2.62
CA LEU A 253 17.99 -23.41 3.20
C LEU A 253 17.61 -22.72 4.51
N SER A 254 18.57 -22.30 5.34
CA SER A 254 18.24 -21.55 6.57
C SER A 254 17.43 -20.29 6.26
N ASP A 255 17.77 -19.59 5.18
CA ASP A 255 17.05 -18.39 4.73
C ASP A 255 15.70 -18.78 4.09
N LEU A 256 15.64 -19.89 3.35
CA LEU A 256 14.38 -20.42 2.81
C LEU A 256 13.41 -20.83 3.94
N LEU A 257 13.88 -21.54 4.96
CA LEU A 257 13.07 -21.97 6.10
C LEU A 257 12.55 -20.77 6.88
N LYS A 258 13.37 -19.74 7.13
CA LYS A 258 12.93 -18.49 7.78
C LYS A 258 11.89 -17.74 6.96
N MET A 259 11.99 -17.79 5.63
CA MET A 259 11.01 -17.21 4.73
C MET A 259 9.69 -17.96 4.76
N LEU A 260 9.73 -19.30 4.75
CA LEU A 260 8.55 -20.17 4.75
C LEU A 260 7.93 -20.40 6.15
N ASP A 261 8.51 -19.83 7.22
CA ASP A 261 8.05 -20.04 8.60
C ASP A 261 7.06 -18.99 9.07
N ASN A 262 5.98 -19.45 9.71
CA ASN A 262 5.00 -18.59 10.38
C ASN A 262 5.42 -18.17 11.80
N ASN A 263 6.26 -18.99 12.46
CA ASN A 263 6.58 -18.79 13.87
C ASN A 263 7.66 -17.75 14.13
N THR A 264 8.39 -17.35 13.08
CA THR A 264 9.47 -16.39 13.20
C THR A 264 9.21 -15.20 12.29
N ALA A 265 8.71 -14.08 12.83
CA ALA A 265 8.59 -12.79 12.14
C ALA A 265 9.97 -12.13 11.90
N SER A 266 10.97 -12.94 11.50
CA SER A 266 12.32 -12.48 11.20
C SER A 266 12.36 -11.84 9.82
N THR A 267 13.07 -10.73 9.69
CA THR A 267 13.31 -10.13 8.38
C THR A 267 14.14 -11.07 7.51
N VAL A 268 13.75 -11.24 6.25
CA VAL A 268 14.51 -12.05 5.28
C VAL A 268 15.54 -11.16 4.58
N LYS A 269 16.74 -11.71 4.34
CA LYS A 269 17.84 -10.99 3.68
C LYS A 269 17.44 -10.55 2.26
N SER A 270 17.86 -9.35 1.87
CA SER A 270 17.74 -8.79 0.52
C SER A 270 18.83 -7.73 0.30
N ARG A 271 19.23 -7.46 -0.96
CA ARG A 271 20.42 -6.69 -1.41
C ARG A 271 20.70 -5.37 -0.70
N TYR A 272 19.66 -4.70 -0.20
CA TYR A 272 19.77 -3.34 0.33
C TYR A 272 19.17 -3.17 1.73
N LYS A 273 18.11 -3.92 2.03
CA LYS A 273 17.43 -3.87 3.32
C LYS A 273 16.66 -5.16 3.53
N ASN A 274 16.88 -5.76 4.69
CA ASN A 274 16.07 -6.84 5.24
C ASN A 274 14.57 -6.57 5.05
N LYS A 275 13.85 -7.48 4.37
CA LYS A 275 12.44 -7.33 4.01
C LYS A 275 11.53 -7.98 5.07
N VAL A 276 10.43 -7.31 5.37
CA VAL A 276 9.35 -7.86 6.20
C VAL A 276 8.35 -8.51 5.25
N LEU A 277 8.07 -9.80 5.47
CA LEU A 277 7.10 -10.53 4.68
C LEU A 277 5.70 -10.36 5.30
N GLU A 278 4.81 -9.80 4.49
CA GLU A 278 3.39 -9.57 4.79
C GLU A 278 2.48 -10.40 3.86
N CYS A 279 3.07 -11.33 3.10
CA CYS A 279 2.34 -12.16 2.16
C CYS A 279 1.50 -13.22 2.88
N LYS A 280 0.37 -13.58 2.26
CA LYS A 280 -0.57 -14.61 2.70
C LYS A 280 -0.24 -15.97 2.08
N LEU A 281 0.48 -15.98 0.95
CA LEU A 281 0.81 -17.19 0.20
C LEU A 281 2.24 -17.13 -0.35
N ILE A 282 2.98 -18.22 -0.21
CA ILE A 282 4.22 -18.47 -0.95
C ILE A 282 4.03 -19.71 -1.81
N ILE A 283 4.33 -19.61 -3.10
CA ILE A 283 4.32 -20.74 -4.02
C ILE A 283 5.76 -20.98 -4.47
N VAL A 284 6.29 -22.17 -4.19
CA VAL A 284 7.58 -22.62 -4.69
C VAL A 284 7.34 -23.48 -5.91
N THR A 285 7.92 -23.14 -7.06
CA THR A 285 7.93 -24.04 -8.22
C THR A 285 9.32 -24.61 -8.41
N SER A 286 9.42 -25.91 -8.69
CA SER A 286 10.70 -26.56 -9.00
C SER A 286 10.51 -27.73 -9.96
N VAL A 287 11.58 -28.10 -10.66
CA VAL A 287 11.63 -29.36 -11.42
C VAL A 287 11.98 -30.56 -10.55
N LEU A 288 12.58 -30.32 -9.37
CA LEU A 288 12.97 -31.35 -8.43
C LEU A 288 11.81 -31.70 -7.51
N LYS A 289 11.74 -32.94 -7.06
CA LYS A 289 10.88 -33.30 -5.93
C LYS A 289 11.41 -32.61 -4.68
N ILE A 290 10.53 -32.36 -3.70
CA ILE A 290 10.92 -31.68 -2.46
C ILE A 290 12.05 -32.40 -1.71
N ASP A 291 12.09 -33.74 -1.77
CA ASP A 291 13.17 -34.55 -1.18
C ASP A 291 14.51 -34.39 -1.92
N GLU A 292 14.47 -34.39 -3.25
CA GLU A 292 15.65 -34.17 -4.10
C GLU A 292 16.17 -32.73 -3.94
N PHE A 293 15.26 -31.76 -3.86
CA PHE A 293 15.58 -30.36 -3.62
C PHE A 293 16.28 -30.20 -2.27
N PHE A 294 15.72 -30.75 -1.19
CA PHE A 294 16.30 -30.69 0.15
C PHE A 294 17.70 -31.31 0.20
N ASN A 295 17.87 -32.51 -0.38
CA ASN A 295 19.16 -33.20 -0.44
C ASN A 295 20.22 -32.43 -1.24
N GLY A 296 19.80 -31.71 -2.29
CA GLY A 296 20.69 -30.86 -3.08
C GLY A 296 21.28 -29.69 -2.31
N VAL A 297 20.60 -29.21 -1.25
CA VAL A 297 21.07 -28.08 -0.42
C VAL A 297 21.95 -28.54 0.75
N PHE A 298 21.79 -29.80 1.23
CA PHE A 298 22.46 -30.35 2.42
C PHE A 298 23.38 -31.53 2.15
N LYS A 299 24.27 -31.44 1.16
CA LYS A 299 25.29 -32.50 1.03
C LYS A 299 26.17 -32.63 2.29
N GLU A 300 26.23 -31.59 3.15
CA GLU A 300 27.14 -31.51 4.29
C GLU A 300 26.48 -31.54 5.69
N GLN A 301 25.16 -31.35 5.84
CA GLN A 301 24.52 -31.36 7.19
C GLN A 301 23.30 -32.30 7.27
N LYS A 302 23.22 -33.08 8.35
CA LYS A 302 22.12 -34.01 8.63
C LYS A 302 20.92 -33.28 9.25
N GLU A 303 20.24 -32.43 8.50
CA GLU A 303 18.99 -31.81 8.95
C GLU A 303 17.75 -32.64 8.54
N PRO A 304 16.67 -32.65 9.36
CA PRO A 304 15.45 -33.38 9.02
C PRO A 304 14.61 -32.63 7.98
N ILE A 305 14.34 -33.29 6.85
CA ILE A 305 13.50 -32.79 5.74
C ILE A 305 12.09 -32.33 6.16
N VAL A 306 11.56 -32.91 7.23
CA VAL A 306 10.25 -32.59 7.82
C VAL A 306 10.12 -31.08 8.09
N GLN A 307 11.23 -30.38 8.34
CA GLN A 307 11.24 -28.93 8.51
C GLN A 307 10.75 -28.16 7.27
N LEU A 308 11.10 -28.63 6.07
CA LEU A 308 10.64 -28.02 4.82
C LEU A 308 9.22 -28.49 4.48
N LYS A 309 8.95 -29.80 4.56
CA LYS A 309 7.65 -30.39 4.24
C LYS A 309 6.51 -29.79 5.07
N ARG A 310 6.67 -29.64 6.39
CA ARG A 310 5.63 -29.07 7.27
C ARG A 310 5.25 -27.62 6.96
N ARG A 311 6.17 -26.86 6.36
CA ARG A 311 5.93 -25.47 5.95
C ARG A 311 5.17 -25.44 4.63
N CYS A 312 5.58 -26.30 3.68
CA CYS A 312 4.89 -26.53 2.41
C CYS A 312 3.70 -27.48 2.56
N LYS A 313 2.63 -27.03 3.24
CA LYS A 313 1.47 -27.86 3.58
C LYS A 313 0.83 -28.55 2.38
N LEU A 314 0.72 -27.85 1.25
CA LEU A 314 0.19 -28.40 0.01
C LEU A 314 1.33 -28.70 -0.96
N HIS A 315 1.38 -29.94 -1.44
CA HIS A 315 2.27 -30.36 -2.50
C HIS A 315 1.48 -30.69 -3.76
N LEU A 316 1.91 -30.13 -4.89
CA LEU A 316 1.32 -30.36 -6.20
C LEU A 316 2.37 -30.92 -7.16
N ARG A 317 2.14 -32.13 -7.67
CA ARG A 317 3.00 -32.78 -8.66
C ARG A 317 2.36 -32.72 -10.04
N PHE A 318 2.95 -31.93 -10.92
CA PHE A 318 2.44 -31.69 -12.28
C PHE A 318 3.04 -32.63 -13.31
N GLU A 319 2.14 -33.21 -14.11
CA GLU A 319 2.42 -33.90 -15.36
C GLU A 319 1.81 -33.13 -16.55
N GLN A 320 1.89 -33.70 -17.75
CA GLN A 320 1.49 -32.97 -18.96
C GLN A 320 0.00 -32.69 -19.02
N ASP A 321 -0.83 -33.65 -18.62
CA ASP A 321 -2.30 -33.66 -18.72
C ASP A 321 -3.00 -33.75 -17.36
N ARG A 322 -2.27 -34.11 -16.31
CA ARG A 322 -2.78 -34.29 -14.94
C ARG A 322 -1.87 -33.62 -13.91
N TYR A 323 -2.40 -33.40 -12.72
CA TYR A 323 -1.59 -33.10 -11.55
C TYR A 323 -2.13 -33.83 -10.33
N TYR A 324 -1.27 -34.02 -9.35
CA TYR A 324 -1.57 -34.78 -8.13
C TYR A 324 -1.37 -33.86 -6.93
N ALA A 325 -2.34 -33.84 -6.01
CA ALA A 325 -2.29 -33.01 -4.82
C ALA A 325 -2.19 -33.87 -3.56
N SER A 326 -1.30 -33.51 -2.65
CA SER A 326 -1.18 -34.14 -1.33
C SER A 326 -0.98 -33.09 -0.24
N LEU A 327 -1.44 -33.40 0.97
CA LEU A 327 -1.34 -32.53 2.14
C LEU A 327 -0.35 -33.09 3.14
N PHE A 328 0.43 -32.23 3.77
CA PHE A 328 1.33 -32.64 4.85
C PHE A 328 0.52 -33.10 6.07
N ASP A 329 0.87 -34.26 6.62
CA ASP A 329 0.28 -34.82 7.83
C ASP A 329 1.28 -34.76 8.99
N ASP A 330 0.91 -34.00 10.04
CA ASP A 330 1.73 -33.82 11.24
C ASP A 330 2.00 -35.14 12.00
N ASN A 331 1.12 -36.15 11.86
CA ASN A 331 1.27 -37.43 12.56
C ASN A 331 2.34 -38.32 11.91
N THR A 332 2.41 -38.32 10.58
CA THR A 332 3.36 -39.14 9.81
C THR A 332 4.66 -38.39 9.54
N GLY A 333 4.62 -37.05 9.53
CA GLY A 333 5.75 -36.22 9.14
C GLY A 333 5.99 -36.21 7.63
N ASP A 334 5.02 -36.66 6.83
CA ASP A 334 5.10 -36.70 5.37
C ASP A 334 3.76 -36.31 4.72
N TYR A 335 3.75 -36.27 3.39
CA TYR A 335 2.55 -36.01 2.61
C TYR A 335 1.59 -37.21 2.60
N SER A 336 0.30 -36.90 2.60
CA SER A 336 -0.80 -37.84 2.42
C SER A 336 -0.75 -38.54 1.07
N GLU A 337 -1.69 -39.46 0.88
CA GLU A 337 -2.04 -39.99 -0.43
C GLU A 337 -2.32 -38.85 -1.43
N GLU A 338 -1.94 -39.09 -2.69
CA GLU A 338 -2.11 -38.15 -3.78
C GLU A 338 -3.51 -38.26 -4.40
N PHE A 339 -4.18 -37.12 -4.57
CA PHE A 339 -5.45 -37.00 -5.29
C PHE A 339 -5.20 -36.46 -6.70
N GLU A 340 -5.75 -37.14 -7.69
CA GLU A 340 -5.56 -36.80 -9.10
C GLU A 340 -6.56 -35.76 -9.61
N TYR A 341 -6.08 -34.81 -10.42
CA TYR A 341 -6.84 -33.77 -11.08
C TYR A 341 -6.40 -33.58 -12.53
N VAL A 342 -7.28 -33.05 -13.37
CA VAL A 342 -6.95 -32.66 -14.75
C VAL A 342 -6.11 -31.39 -14.73
N ASN A 343 -5.02 -31.34 -15.50
CA ASN A 343 -4.18 -30.14 -15.61
C ASN A 343 -4.87 -29.07 -16.48
N PRO A 344 -5.33 -27.94 -15.90
CA PRO A 344 -6.04 -26.91 -16.66
C PRO A 344 -5.11 -26.11 -17.59
N VAL A 345 -3.79 -26.16 -17.36
CA VAL A 345 -2.80 -25.45 -18.20
C VAL A 345 -2.52 -26.23 -19.49
N ALA A 346 -2.71 -27.55 -19.47
CA ALA A 346 -2.47 -28.41 -20.64
C ALA A 346 -3.31 -27.99 -21.85
N THR A 347 -4.57 -27.59 -21.61
CA THR A 347 -5.49 -27.12 -22.65
C THR A 347 -5.16 -25.71 -23.15
N MET A 348 -4.46 -24.89 -22.37
CA MET A 348 -4.09 -23.52 -22.77
C MET A 348 -2.90 -23.50 -23.74
N TYR A 349 -2.02 -24.50 -23.66
CA TYR A 349 -0.83 -24.62 -24.52
C TYR A 349 -0.80 -25.98 -25.21
N PRO A 350 -1.71 -26.25 -26.17
CA PRO A 350 -1.65 -27.48 -26.95
C PRO A 350 -0.32 -27.54 -27.69
N LYS A 351 0.35 -28.70 -27.65
CA LYS A 351 1.52 -28.96 -28.50
C LYS A 351 1.03 -29.10 -29.94
N ILE A 352 0.99 -27.98 -30.66
CA ILE A 352 0.71 -27.97 -32.09
C ILE A 352 2.01 -28.35 -32.80
N GLU A 353 2.06 -29.53 -33.41
CA GLU A 353 3.12 -29.84 -34.36
C GLU A 353 2.94 -28.94 -35.58
N ARG A 354 3.85 -27.99 -35.74
CA ARG A 354 3.90 -27.16 -36.94
C ARG A 354 4.36 -27.99 -38.12
N THR A 355 3.69 -27.83 -39.26
CA THR A 355 4.18 -28.38 -40.54
C THR A 355 5.53 -27.77 -40.90
N GLU A 356 6.28 -28.40 -41.81
CA GLU A 356 7.56 -27.84 -42.24
C GLU A 356 7.41 -26.44 -42.86
N GLU A 357 6.32 -26.20 -43.58
CA GLU A 357 6.00 -24.91 -44.19
C GLU A 357 5.73 -23.84 -43.13
N GLU A 358 4.94 -24.17 -42.10
CA GLU A 358 4.68 -23.26 -40.97
C GLU A 358 5.95 -22.95 -40.17
N LYS A 359 6.83 -23.95 -39.98
CA LYS A 359 8.13 -23.74 -39.35
C LYS A 359 8.98 -22.76 -40.16
N LEU A 360 9.10 -22.98 -41.47
CA LEU A 360 9.88 -22.14 -42.37
C LEU A 360 9.33 -20.71 -42.44
N ASN A 361 8.02 -20.55 -42.57
CA ASN A 361 7.39 -19.22 -42.57
C ASN A 361 7.66 -18.48 -41.26
N TYR A 362 7.49 -19.13 -40.11
CA TYR A 362 7.78 -18.50 -38.83
C TYR A 362 9.27 -18.13 -38.67
N ILE A 363 10.18 -19.02 -39.07
CA ILE A 363 11.62 -18.75 -39.08
C ILE A 363 11.91 -17.51 -39.93
N ASN A 364 11.38 -17.46 -41.16
CA ASN A 364 11.62 -16.34 -42.08
C ASN A 364 11.06 -15.01 -41.57
N THR A 365 10.02 -15.01 -40.73
CA THR A 365 9.54 -13.77 -40.08
C THR A 365 10.48 -13.22 -39.01
N LEU A 366 11.30 -14.08 -38.39
CA LEU A 366 12.25 -13.70 -37.34
C LEU A 366 13.67 -13.48 -37.85
N LEU A 367 14.00 -14.04 -39.02
CA LEU A 367 15.29 -13.84 -39.67
C LEU A 367 15.40 -12.44 -40.27
N VAL A 368 16.64 -11.99 -40.44
CA VAL A 368 16.94 -10.74 -41.14
C VAL A 368 16.47 -10.79 -42.59
N SER A 369 16.03 -9.64 -43.10
CA SER A 369 15.55 -9.52 -44.48
C SER A 369 16.62 -9.99 -45.48
N GLY A 370 16.23 -10.86 -46.42
CA GLY A 370 17.13 -11.43 -47.44
C GLY A 370 17.88 -12.70 -47.02
N ALA A 371 17.58 -13.29 -45.86
CA ALA A 371 18.13 -14.59 -45.49
C ALA A 371 17.67 -15.69 -46.47
N GLU A 372 18.63 -16.38 -47.08
CA GLU A 372 18.38 -17.49 -48.01
C GLU A 372 18.49 -18.84 -47.29
N LEU A 373 17.49 -19.70 -47.49
CA LEU A 373 17.53 -21.07 -47.00
C LEU A 373 18.43 -21.92 -47.92
N THR A 374 19.57 -22.37 -47.41
CA THR A 374 20.56 -23.14 -48.19
C THR A 374 20.40 -24.66 -48.11
N GLY A 375 19.47 -25.16 -47.28
CA GLY A 375 19.17 -26.58 -47.13
C GLY A 375 18.77 -26.95 -45.70
N LYS A 376 18.49 -28.24 -45.46
CA LYS A 376 18.32 -28.80 -44.11
C LYS A 376 19.59 -29.55 -43.74
N SER A 377 20.17 -29.26 -42.57
CA SER A 377 21.20 -30.12 -41.98
C SER A 377 20.58 -31.03 -40.93
N GLU A 378 21.10 -32.24 -40.79
CA GLU A 378 20.81 -33.04 -39.60
C GLU A 378 21.42 -32.36 -38.37
N ALA A 379 20.79 -32.53 -37.20
CA ALA A 379 21.38 -32.06 -35.95
C ALA A 379 22.75 -32.72 -35.80
N PRO A 380 23.83 -31.96 -35.52
CA PRO A 380 25.12 -32.57 -35.29
C PRO A 380 24.97 -33.59 -34.17
N ALA A 381 25.42 -34.83 -34.42
CA ALA A 381 25.48 -35.83 -33.37
C ALA A 381 26.26 -35.24 -32.18
N PRO A 382 25.84 -35.50 -30.92
CA PRO A 382 26.58 -35.02 -29.76
C PRO A 382 28.04 -35.44 -29.93
N SER A 383 28.94 -34.46 -29.96
CA SER A 383 30.34 -34.65 -30.28
C SER A 383 30.96 -35.67 -29.31
N THR A 384 31.13 -36.91 -29.77
CA THR A 384 32.11 -37.83 -29.21
C THR A 384 33.47 -37.44 -29.79
N GLU A 385 33.90 -36.20 -29.59
CA GLU A 385 35.30 -35.88 -29.80
C GLU A 385 36.05 -36.55 -28.65
N THR A 386 36.61 -37.72 -28.93
CA THR A 386 37.69 -38.27 -28.11
C THR A 386 38.78 -37.22 -28.03
N LEU A 387 39.02 -36.70 -26.81
CA LEU A 387 40.10 -35.76 -26.51
C LEU A 387 41.38 -36.22 -27.23
N THR A 388 42.08 -35.29 -27.89
CA THR A 388 43.39 -35.63 -28.47
C THR A 388 44.33 -36.13 -27.35
N PRO A 389 45.36 -36.92 -27.64
CA PRO A 389 46.28 -37.41 -26.61
C PRO A 389 46.87 -36.30 -25.72
N LYS A 390 47.03 -35.08 -26.26
CA LYS A 390 47.44 -33.89 -25.51
C LYS A 390 46.36 -33.36 -24.59
N GLU A 391 45.11 -33.30 -25.05
CA GLU A 391 43.97 -32.85 -24.25
C GLU A 391 43.61 -33.88 -23.17
N GLN A 392 43.75 -35.19 -23.47
CA GLN A 392 43.58 -36.26 -22.51
C GLN A 392 44.69 -36.23 -21.44
N ASP A 393 45.95 -35.97 -21.81
CA ASP A 393 47.05 -35.79 -20.84
C ASP A 393 46.83 -34.54 -19.96
N LEU A 394 46.34 -33.44 -20.55
CA LEU A 394 46.01 -32.23 -19.80
C LEU A 394 44.84 -32.46 -18.84
N GLN A 395 43.79 -33.14 -19.30
CA GLN A 395 42.64 -33.51 -18.47
C GLN A 395 43.06 -34.45 -17.34
N ASN A 396 43.90 -35.45 -17.62
CA ASN A 396 44.41 -36.37 -16.61
C ASN A 396 45.27 -35.64 -15.56
N LYS A 397 46.05 -34.62 -15.96
CA LYS A 397 46.82 -33.78 -15.03
C LYS A 397 45.92 -32.90 -14.16
N VAL A 398 44.87 -32.32 -14.76
CA VAL A 398 43.86 -31.54 -14.05
C VAL A 398 43.11 -32.43 -13.03
N ASP A 399 42.70 -33.63 -13.43
CA ASP A 399 42.04 -34.59 -12.55
C ASP A 399 42.97 -35.09 -11.42
N MET A 400 44.27 -35.25 -11.70
CA MET A 400 45.27 -35.57 -10.68
C MET A 400 45.43 -34.43 -9.66
N LEU A 401 45.42 -33.18 -10.11
CA LEU A 401 45.47 -32.01 -9.24
C LEU A 401 44.22 -31.91 -8.35
N TYR A 402 43.03 -32.17 -8.90
CA TYR A 402 41.79 -32.21 -8.11
C TYR A 402 41.81 -33.33 -7.07
N ARG A 403 42.24 -34.55 -7.42
CA ARG A 403 42.37 -35.66 -6.46
C ARG A 403 43.42 -35.40 -5.38
N HIS A 404 44.52 -34.73 -5.73
CA HIS A 404 45.55 -34.37 -4.76
C HIS A 404 45.05 -33.29 -3.79
N ASN A 405 44.25 -32.33 -4.27
CA ASN A 405 43.58 -31.35 -3.41
C ASN A 405 42.56 -32.01 -2.49
N ASP A 406 41.74 -32.95 -2.99
CA ASP A 406 40.77 -33.69 -2.16
C ASP A 406 41.45 -34.55 -1.09
N LEU A 407 42.62 -35.13 -1.39
CA LEU A 407 43.42 -35.87 -0.41
C LEU A 407 44.03 -34.96 0.66
N LEU A 408 44.58 -33.81 0.26
CA LEU A 408 45.12 -32.81 1.19
C LEU A 408 44.04 -32.23 2.11
N MET A 409 42.84 -31.96 1.57
CA MET A 409 41.70 -31.48 2.37
C MET A 409 41.18 -32.56 3.34
N ASN A 410 41.13 -33.83 2.92
CA ASN A 410 40.76 -34.94 3.80
C ASN A 410 41.80 -35.24 4.89
N GLU A 411 43.09 -34.97 4.66
CA GLU A 411 44.11 -35.08 5.71
C GLU A 411 44.07 -33.90 6.70
N LEU A 412 43.73 -32.69 6.23
CA LEU A 412 43.45 -31.52 7.08
C LEU A 412 42.23 -31.74 7.99
N ASP A 413 41.16 -32.34 7.47
CA ASP A 413 39.94 -32.68 8.25
C ASP A 413 40.16 -33.80 9.28
N LYS A 414 41.23 -34.60 9.14
CA LYS A 414 41.60 -35.62 10.14
C LYS A 414 42.59 -35.10 11.19
N ALA A 415 43.19 -33.94 10.97
CA ALA A 415 44.17 -33.31 11.85
C ALA A 415 43.56 -32.18 12.72
N MET A 416 42.33 -31.75 12.42
CA MET A 416 41.45 -30.94 13.28
C MET A 416 40.49 -31.85 14.06
#